data_AF-X0YY99-F1
#
_entry.id   AF-X0YY99-F1
#
_cell.length_a   1.000
_cell.length_b   1.000
_cell.length_c   1.000
_cell.angle_alpha   90.00
_cell.angle_beta   90.00
_cell.angle_gamma   90.00
#
_symmetry.space_group_name_H-M   'P 1'
#
loop_
_entity.id
_entity.type
_entity.pdbx_description
1 polymer ?
#
loop_
_entity_poly.entity_id
_entity_poly.type
_entity_poly.pdbx_seq_one_letter_code
_entity_poly.pdbx_strand_id
1 'polypeptide(L)'
;GLSSGAILGKALYREKIPFQITVLRQLEKREIAKILKKVQEYNNFLIFSDFGSGQYLELQTELVNKAKFNSFLILDHHIPQNVSNKEEIKLIEEIHEKTKNWHVNPYFFGIDGSVEISGAGLCYYFAKCLNQENIDLSPIAIVGAIGDIQNQGLNKSFLGLNTLILEDAMNLGLIEVVNDLNFRSLKP
;
A
#
# COMPACT_ATOMS: atom_id res chain seq x y z
N GLY A 1 -6.10 2.39 2.97
CA GLY A 1 -7.17 2.01 2.01
C GLY A 1 -7.63 3.14 1.09
N LEU A 2 -8.59 3.96 1.53
CA LEU A 2 -9.14 5.07 0.72
C LEU A 2 -8.06 6.10 0.31
N SER A 3 -7.17 6.45 1.24
CA SER A 3 -6.02 7.31 0.96
C SER A 3 -5.13 6.72 -0.13
N SER A 4 -4.86 5.41 -0.09
CA SER A 4 -4.09 4.67 -1.10
C SER A 4 -4.74 4.82 -2.49
N GLY A 5 -6.05 4.61 -2.60
CA GLY A 5 -6.80 4.80 -3.83
C GLY A 5 -6.80 6.25 -4.34
N ALA A 6 -6.91 7.23 -3.44
CA ALA A 6 -6.86 8.65 -3.80
C ALA A 6 -5.49 9.06 -4.35
N ILE A 7 -4.41 8.59 -3.73
CA ILE A 7 -3.04 8.83 -4.17
C ILE A 7 -2.81 8.23 -5.56
N LEU A 8 -3.14 6.95 -5.75
CA LEU A 8 -3.00 6.27 -7.04
C LEU A 8 -3.86 6.93 -8.12
N GLY A 9 -5.12 7.25 -7.80
CA GLY A 9 -6.02 7.92 -8.74
C GLY A 9 -5.49 9.29 -9.18
N LYS A 10 -4.96 10.09 -8.25
CA LYS A 10 -4.37 11.39 -8.58
C LYS A 10 -3.10 11.26 -9.40
N ALA A 11 -2.24 10.29 -9.08
CA ALA A 11 -1.02 10.02 -9.82
C ALA A 11 -1.32 9.58 -11.27
N LEU A 12 -2.22 8.61 -11.46
CA LEU A 12 -2.63 8.14 -12.79
C LEU A 12 -3.34 9.22 -13.60
N TYR A 13 -4.16 10.06 -12.93
CA TYR A 13 -4.79 11.22 -13.56
C TYR A 13 -3.76 12.20 -14.13
N ARG A 14 -2.68 12.50 -13.39
CA ARG A 14 -1.60 13.39 -13.85
C ARG A 14 -0.90 12.83 -15.09
N GLU A 15 -0.70 11.52 -15.12
CA GLU A 15 -0.13 10.82 -16.28
C GLU A 15 -1.12 10.61 -17.44
N LYS A 16 -2.36 11.13 -17.31
CA LYS A 16 -3.45 10.97 -18.29
C LYS A 16 -3.76 9.50 -18.60
N ILE A 17 -3.56 8.61 -17.62
CA ILE A 17 -3.87 7.19 -17.73
C ILE A 17 -5.33 7.00 -17.27
N PRO A 18 -6.24 6.47 -18.11
CA PRO A 18 -7.59 6.14 -17.68
C PRO A 18 -7.57 5.05 -16.61
N PHE A 19 -8.34 5.23 -15.55
CA PHE A 19 -8.39 4.27 -14.45
C PHE A 19 -9.80 4.12 -13.88
N GLN A 20 -10.02 3.01 -13.17
CA GLN A 20 -11.20 2.77 -12.37
C GLN A 20 -10.78 2.33 -10.96
N ILE A 21 -11.24 3.05 -9.93
CA ILE A 21 -11.05 2.65 -8.54
C ILE A 21 -12.24 1.81 -8.11
N THR A 22 -11.97 0.64 -7.54
CA THR A 22 -12.98 -0.20 -6.88
C THR A 22 -12.59 -0.38 -5.42
N VAL A 23 -13.45 0.07 -4.51
CA VAL A 23 -13.23 -0.08 -3.07
C VAL A 23 -13.92 -1.36 -2.60
N LEU A 24 -13.16 -2.25 -1.99
CA LEU A 24 -13.64 -3.50 -1.43
C LEU A 24 -13.45 -3.49 0.09
N ARG A 25 -14.36 -4.16 0.80
CA ARG A 25 -14.18 -4.39 2.25
C ARG A 25 -13.10 -5.42 2.53
N GLN A 26 -13.07 -6.49 1.74
CA GLN A 26 -12.11 -7.58 1.82
C GLN A 26 -11.90 -8.20 0.44
N LEU A 27 -10.70 -8.74 0.20
CA LEU A 27 -10.36 -9.42 -1.05
C LEU A 27 -10.76 -10.90 -0.98
N GLU A 28 -12.05 -11.17 -1.05
CA GLU A 28 -12.56 -12.54 -1.07
C GLU A 28 -12.36 -13.21 -2.45
N LYS A 29 -12.30 -14.54 -2.49
CA LYS A 29 -12.16 -15.33 -3.74
C LYS A 29 -13.20 -14.96 -4.82
N ARG A 30 -14.44 -14.68 -4.41
CA ARG A 30 -15.51 -14.25 -5.33
C ARG A 30 -15.20 -12.90 -5.98
N GLU A 31 -14.55 -11.98 -5.26
CA GLU A 31 -14.19 -10.66 -5.78
C GLU A 31 -12.98 -10.78 -6.71
N ILE A 32 -11.99 -11.61 -6.37
CA ILE A 32 -10.86 -11.94 -7.27
C ILE A 32 -11.39 -12.46 -8.61
N ALA A 33 -12.33 -13.42 -8.60
CA ALA A 33 -12.91 -13.98 -9.83
C ALA A 33 -13.65 -12.91 -10.67
N LYS A 34 -14.40 -12.00 -10.03
CA LYS A 34 -15.08 -10.90 -10.72
C LYS A 34 -14.10 -9.91 -11.34
N ILE A 35 -13.04 -9.55 -10.62
CA ILE A 35 -11.99 -8.65 -11.11
C ILE A 35 -11.30 -9.31 -12.31
N LEU A 36 -10.92 -10.58 -12.18
CA LEU A 36 -10.22 -11.35 -13.21
C LEU A 36 -11.01 -11.38 -14.52
N LYS A 37 -12.32 -11.65 -14.46
CA LYS A 37 -13.20 -11.63 -15.63
C LYS A 37 -13.17 -10.27 -16.34
N LYS A 38 -13.22 -9.16 -15.58
CA LYS A 38 -13.20 -7.81 -16.15
C LYS A 38 -11.83 -7.45 -16.73
N VAL A 39 -10.74 -7.73 -16.02
CA VAL A 39 -9.40 -7.31 -16.49
C VAL A 39 -8.95 -8.11 -17.70
N GLN A 40 -9.36 -9.37 -17.85
CA GLN A 40 -9.08 -10.17 -19.04
C GLN A 40 -9.81 -9.66 -20.28
N GLU A 41 -11.04 -9.17 -20.15
CA GLU A 41 -11.84 -8.67 -21.27
C GLU A 41 -11.20 -7.42 -21.91
N TYR A 42 -10.62 -6.55 -21.09
CA TYR A 42 -10.04 -5.27 -21.52
C TYR A 42 -8.51 -5.24 -21.49
N ASN A 43 -7.87 -6.33 -21.07
CA ASN A 43 -6.42 -6.44 -20.83
C ASN A 43 -5.85 -5.28 -19.97
N ASN A 44 -6.59 -4.88 -18.94
CA ASN A 44 -6.23 -3.77 -18.07
C ASN A 44 -5.14 -4.16 -17.07
N PHE A 45 -4.22 -3.25 -16.74
CA PHE A 45 -3.30 -3.43 -15.63
C PHE A 45 -4.02 -3.29 -14.29
N LEU A 46 -3.74 -4.17 -13.32
CA LEU A 46 -4.41 -4.20 -12.02
C LEU A 46 -3.46 -3.77 -10.89
N ILE A 47 -3.90 -2.87 -10.03
CA ILE A 47 -3.15 -2.51 -8.81
C ILE A 47 -4.02 -2.86 -7.61
N PHE A 48 -3.52 -3.76 -6.76
CA PHE A 48 -4.04 -3.99 -5.42
C PHE A 48 -3.30 -3.05 -4.46
N SER A 49 -4.04 -2.22 -3.73
CA SER A 49 -3.48 -1.29 -2.75
C SER A 49 -4.07 -1.58 -1.38
N ASP A 50 -3.24 -1.62 -0.34
CA ASP A 50 -3.66 -1.81 1.07
C ASP A 50 -4.19 -3.21 1.43
N PHE A 51 -4.14 -4.14 0.48
CA PHE A 51 -4.45 -5.55 0.67
C PHE A 51 -3.84 -6.36 -0.49
N GLY A 52 -3.78 -7.67 -0.31
CA GLY A 52 -3.24 -8.60 -1.29
C GLY A 52 -2.09 -9.45 -0.74
N SER A 53 -1.31 -8.96 0.22
CA SER A 53 -0.23 -9.76 0.83
C SER A 53 -0.78 -10.95 1.61
N GLY A 54 -1.92 -10.78 2.28
CA GLY A 54 -2.60 -11.89 2.97
C GLY A 54 -3.31 -12.89 2.05
N GLN A 55 -3.40 -12.61 0.74
CA GLN A 55 -4.06 -13.45 -0.26
C GLN A 55 -3.15 -13.73 -1.47
N TYR A 56 -1.83 -13.56 -1.30
CA TYR A 56 -0.91 -13.60 -2.44
C TYR A 56 -0.87 -14.98 -3.11
N LEU A 57 -1.09 -16.08 -2.35
CA LEU A 57 -1.15 -17.43 -2.92
C LEU A 57 -2.42 -17.63 -3.76
N GLU A 58 -3.56 -17.11 -3.30
CA GLU A 58 -4.79 -17.12 -4.09
C GLU A 58 -4.62 -16.28 -5.36
N LEU A 59 -4.03 -15.09 -5.25
CA LEU A 59 -3.76 -14.23 -6.41
C LEU A 59 -2.78 -14.91 -7.39
N GLN A 60 -1.72 -15.53 -6.91
CA GLN A 60 -0.79 -16.30 -7.74
C GLN A 60 -1.50 -17.47 -8.43
N THR A 61 -2.37 -18.18 -7.71
CA THR A 61 -3.10 -19.32 -8.27
C THR A 61 -4.10 -18.88 -9.35
N GLU A 62 -4.93 -17.89 -9.06
CA GLU A 62 -5.98 -17.45 -9.97
C GLU A 62 -5.43 -16.61 -11.14
N LEU A 63 -4.58 -15.60 -10.87
CA LEU A 63 -4.07 -14.70 -11.89
C LEU A 63 -2.90 -15.33 -12.68
N VAL A 64 -1.85 -15.76 -11.99
CA VAL A 64 -0.61 -16.22 -12.67
C VAL A 64 -0.76 -17.64 -13.20
N ASN A 65 -1.19 -18.58 -12.37
CA ASN A 65 -1.15 -20.01 -12.72
C ASN A 65 -2.30 -20.41 -13.67
N LYS A 66 -3.54 -20.02 -13.33
CA LYS A 66 -4.74 -20.36 -14.12
C LYS A 66 -4.97 -19.40 -15.28
N ALA A 67 -5.04 -18.09 -15.01
CA ALA A 67 -5.39 -17.09 -16.01
C ALA A 67 -4.21 -16.65 -16.89
N LYS A 68 -2.97 -17.03 -16.55
CA LYS A 68 -1.73 -16.57 -17.23
C LYS A 68 -1.66 -15.04 -17.34
N PHE A 69 -2.20 -14.35 -16.33
CA PHE A 69 -2.30 -12.91 -16.26
C PHE A 69 -1.23 -12.36 -15.31
N ASN A 70 -0.26 -11.64 -15.88
CA ASN A 70 0.92 -11.14 -15.16
C ASN A 70 0.94 -9.60 -15.07
N SER A 71 -0.10 -8.92 -15.56
CA SER A 71 -0.20 -7.45 -15.59
C SER A 71 -0.85 -6.91 -14.32
N PHE A 72 -0.24 -7.18 -13.16
CA PHE A 72 -0.72 -6.65 -11.89
C PHE A 72 0.41 -6.32 -10.91
N LEU A 73 0.07 -5.51 -9.91
CA LEU A 73 0.94 -5.13 -8.81
C LEU A 73 0.18 -5.19 -7.48
N ILE A 74 0.84 -5.64 -6.42
CA ILE A 74 0.38 -5.51 -5.03
C ILE A 74 1.26 -4.46 -4.35
N LEU A 75 0.62 -3.43 -3.81
CA LEU A 75 1.21 -2.37 -2.98
C LEU A 75 0.59 -2.48 -1.59
N ASP A 76 1.23 -3.23 -0.70
CA ASP A 76 0.63 -3.58 0.58
C ASP A 76 1.69 -3.71 1.68
N HIS A 77 1.27 -3.47 2.92
CA HIS A 77 2.14 -3.38 4.10
C HIS A 77 1.85 -4.46 5.14
N HIS A 78 0.80 -5.28 4.94
CA HIS A 78 0.48 -6.38 5.83
C HIS A 78 1.51 -7.50 5.73
N ILE A 79 1.63 -8.29 6.81
CA ILE A 79 2.45 -9.51 6.81
C ILE A 79 1.91 -10.46 5.71
N PRO A 80 2.78 -11.02 4.84
CA PRO A 80 2.37 -11.98 3.82
C PRO A 80 1.71 -13.24 4.39
N GLN A 81 0.84 -13.87 3.61
CA GLN A 81 0.18 -15.12 4.00
C GLN A 81 1.20 -16.20 4.45
N ASN A 82 0.84 -16.97 5.48
CA ASN A 82 1.68 -17.99 6.14
C ASN A 82 2.92 -17.48 6.89
N VAL A 83 3.17 -16.17 6.95
CA VAL A 83 4.16 -15.58 7.84
C VAL A 83 3.46 -15.20 9.15
N SER A 84 3.93 -15.70 10.29
CA SER A 84 3.30 -15.43 11.59
C SER A 84 3.78 -14.13 12.21
N ASN A 85 5.06 -13.79 11.98
CA ASN A 85 5.67 -12.56 12.47
C ASN A 85 6.85 -12.12 11.59
N LYS A 86 7.33 -10.90 11.79
CA LYS A 86 8.43 -10.28 11.03
C LYS A 86 9.81 -10.90 11.23
N GLU A 87 9.96 -11.82 12.19
CA GLU A 87 11.25 -12.47 12.52
C GLU A 87 11.48 -13.72 11.64
N GLU A 88 10.47 -14.17 10.90
CA GLU A 88 10.58 -15.27 9.93
C GLU A 88 11.29 -14.85 8.63
N ILE A 89 12.49 -14.28 8.75
CA ILE A 89 13.26 -13.64 7.68
C ILE A 89 13.41 -14.56 6.46
N LYS A 90 13.78 -15.83 6.67
CA LYS A 90 13.97 -16.80 5.57
C LYS A 90 12.69 -17.00 4.75
N LEU A 91 11.54 -17.10 5.42
CA LEU A 91 10.26 -17.29 4.74
C LEU A 91 9.88 -16.02 3.95
N ILE A 92 10.09 -14.85 4.55
CA ILE A 92 9.87 -13.56 3.88
C ILE A 92 10.74 -13.42 2.63
N GLU A 93 12.03 -13.77 2.70
CA GLU A 93 12.96 -13.78 1.56
C GLU A 93 12.51 -14.75 0.46
N GLU A 94 12.09 -15.97 0.82
CA GLU A 94 11.56 -16.93 -0.14
C GLU A 94 10.30 -16.43 -0.85
N ILE A 95 9.39 -15.77 -0.11
CA ILE A 95 8.20 -15.16 -0.68
C ILE A 95 8.60 -14.04 -1.63
N HIS A 96 9.54 -13.18 -1.22
CA HIS A 96 10.03 -12.09 -2.06
C HIS A 96 10.58 -12.62 -3.39
N GLU A 97 11.48 -13.60 -3.37
CA GLU A 97 12.06 -14.16 -4.59
C GLU A 97 11.00 -14.74 -5.55
N LYS A 98 9.94 -15.36 -5.02
CA LYS A 98 8.84 -15.93 -5.81
C LYS A 98 7.89 -14.88 -6.38
N THR A 99 7.80 -13.69 -5.76
CA THR A 99 6.75 -12.70 -6.03
C THR A 99 7.27 -11.33 -6.47
N LYS A 100 8.60 -11.11 -6.50
CA LYS A 100 9.27 -9.81 -6.75
C LYS A 100 8.83 -9.04 -7.99
N ASN A 101 8.27 -9.72 -8.99
CA ASN A 101 7.81 -9.09 -10.22
C ASN A 101 6.48 -8.34 -10.06
N TRP A 102 5.71 -8.62 -9.02
CA TRP A 102 4.34 -8.10 -8.85
C TRP A 102 3.96 -7.84 -7.39
N HIS A 103 4.82 -8.11 -6.40
CA HIS A 103 4.53 -7.88 -4.99
C HIS A 103 5.54 -6.93 -4.37
N VAL A 104 5.08 -5.73 -4.05
CA VAL A 104 5.85 -4.72 -3.31
C VAL A 104 5.32 -4.68 -1.89
N ASN A 105 6.17 -5.06 -0.94
CA ASN A 105 5.86 -5.09 0.48
C ASN A 105 7.10 -4.71 1.29
N PRO A 106 6.96 -3.86 2.33
CA PRO A 106 8.09 -3.37 3.13
C PRO A 106 8.84 -4.46 3.86
N TYR A 107 8.17 -5.55 4.26
CA TYR A 107 8.82 -6.65 4.97
C TYR A 107 9.91 -7.34 4.14
N PHE A 108 9.81 -7.31 2.80
CA PHE A 108 10.85 -7.84 1.91
C PHE A 108 12.18 -7.06 2.00
N PHE A 109 12.16 -5.87 2.59
CA PHE A 109 13.31 -4.99 2.75
C PHE A 109 13.64 -4.73 4.23
N GLY A 110 13.11 -5.55 5.14
CA GLY A 110 13.36 -5.40 6.58
C GLY A 110 12.67 -4.20 7.22
N ILE A 111 11.69 -3.60 6.56
CA ILE A 111 10.90 -2.46 7.08
C ILE A 111 9.62 -3.00 7.71
N ASP A 112 9.31 -2.55 8.92
CA ASP A 112 8.13 -2.99 9.65
C ASP A 112 6.86 -2.31 9.13
N GLY A 113 6.12 -3.01 8.26
CA GLY A 113 4.85 -2.52 7.71
C GLY A 113 3.75 -2.27 8.76
N SER A 114 3.91 -2.70 10.02
CA SER A 114 2.94 -2.38 11.08
C SER A 114 3.10 -0.98 11.66
N VAL A 115 4.30 -0.37 11.57
CA VAL A 115 4.61 0.91 12.24
C VAL A 115 5.41 1.90 11.39
N GLU A 116 6.21 1.44 10.43
CA GLU A 116 7.12 2.28 9.66
C GLU A 116 6.54 2.78 8.34
N ILE A 117 5.55 2.08 7.77
CA ILE A 117 4.86 2.50 6.54
C ILE A 117 3.48 1.87 6.39
N SER A 118 2.51 2.65 5.93
CA SER A 118 1.14 2.21 5.65
C SER A 118 0.96 1.82 4.19
N GLY A 119 -0.16 1.18 3.84
CA GLY A 119 -0.50 0.95 2.43
C GLY A 119 -0.64 2.27 1.63
N ALA A 120 -1.09 3.34 2.29
CA ALA A 120 -1.10 4.69 1.71
C ALA A 120 0.31 5.24 1.49
N GLY A 121 1.22 5.02 2.45
CA GLY A 121 2.63 5.39 2.33
C GLY A 121 3.33 4.68 1.17
N LEU A 122 3.09 3.38 0.97
CA LEU A 122 3.62 2.66 -0.20
C LEU A 122 3.08 3.23 -1.52
N CYS A 123 1.79 3.53 -1.58
CA CYS A 123 1.19 4.15 -2.76
C CYS A 123 1.75 5.55 -3.04
N TYR A 124 2.10 6.30 -1.99
CA TYR A 124 2.78 7.59 -2.12
C TYR A 124 4.16 7.45 -2.72
N TYR A 125 4.99 6.53 -2.22
CA TYR A 125 6.31 6.29 -2.83
C TYR A 125 6.20 5.81 -4.27
N PHE A 126 5.24 4.93 -4.57
CA PHE A 126 4.96 4.53 -5.95
C PHE A 126 4.61 5.76 -6.82
N ALA A 127 3.70 6.62 -6.35
CA ALA A 127 3.30 7.83 -7.05
C ALA A 127 4.47 8.82 -7.24
N LYS A 128 5.29 9.02 -6.21
CA LYS A 128 6.48 9.89 -6.26
C LYS A 128 7.53 9.35 -7.23
N CYS A 129 7.72 8.03 -7.29
CA CYS A 129 8.59 7.38 -8.28
C CYS A 129 8.05 7.53 -9.70
N LEU A 130 6.74 7.45 -9.89
CA LEU A 130 6.10 7.67 -11.19
C LEU A 130 6.29 9.11 -11.68
N ASN A 131 6.10 10.08 -10.78
CA ASN A 131 6.29 11.51 -11.07
C ASN A 131 6.57 12.27 -9.76
N GLN A 132 7.68 13.02 -9.72
CA GLN A 132 8.12 13.75 -8.52
C GLN A 132 7.13 14.85 -8.10
N GLU A 133 6.28 15.35 -9.00
CA GLU A 133 5.21 16.30 -8.65
C GLU A 133 4.19 15.71 -7.67
N ASN A 134 4.12 14.38 -7.53
CA ASN A 134 3.28 13.70 -6.54
C ASN A 134 3.79 13.81 -5.09
N ILE A 135 4.92 14.51 -4.86
CA ILE A 135 5.38 14.86 -3.50
C ILE A 135 4.31 15.64 -2.71
N ASP A 136 3.42 16.37 -3.39
CA ASP A 136 2.30 17.09 -2.80
C ASP A 136 1.17 16.17 -2.28
N LEU A 137 1.23 14.87 -2.55
CA LEU A 137 0.31 13.85 -2.02
C LEU A 137 0.74 13.31 -0.65
N SER A 138 1.89 13.76 -0.13
CA SER A 138 2.40 13.41 1.19
C SER A 138 1.37 13.62 2.32
N PRO A 139 0.52 14.67 2.35
CA PRO A 139 -0.48 14.80 3.41
C PRO A 139 -1.53 13.68 3.40
N ILE A 140 -1.95 13.22 2.20
CA ILE A 140 -2.92 12.13 2.07
C ILE A 140 -2.32 10.81 2.54
N ALA A 141 -1.02 10.60 2.30
CA ALA A 141 -0.29 9.44 2.80
C ALA A 141 -0.22 9.44 4.33
N ILE A 142 0.05 10.60 4.94
CA ILE A 142 0.01 10.77 6.40
C ILE A 142 -1.38 10.51 6.97
N VAL A 143 -2.45 10.99 6.34
CA VAL A 143 -3.83 10.64 6.75
C VAL A 143 -4.05 9.12 6.76
N GLY A 144 -3.55 8.42 5.74
CA GLY A 144 -3.59 6.96 5.70
C GLY A 144 -2.82 6.31 6.86
N ALA A 145 -1.59 6.75 7.12
CA ALA A 145 -0.77 6.24 8.22
C ALA A 145 -1.40 6.49 9.61
N ILE A 146 -2.05 7.65 9.82
CA ILE A 146 -2.82 7.93 11.05
C ILE A 146 -4.01 6.98 11.16
N GLY A 147 -4.71 6.74 10.05
CA GLY A 147 -5.82 5.80 9.96
C GLY A 147 -5.42 4.38 10.36
N ASP A 148 -4.23 3.94 9.94
CA ASP A 148 -3.62 2.66 10.31
C ASP A 148 -2.97 2.68 11.71
N ILE A 149 -3.17 3.75 12.48
CA ILE A 149 -2.68 3.87 13.85
C ILE A 149 -1.13 3.87 13.92
N GLN A 150 -0.41 4.21 12.85
CA GLN A 150 1.05 4.04 12.80
C GLN A 150 1.87 5.15 13.50
N ASN A 151 1.22 6.20 14.01
CA ASN A 151 1.88 7.28 14.77
C ASN A 151 2.05 6.91 16.26
N GLN A 152 2.63 5.73 16.56
CA GLN A 152 2.84 5.24 17.93
C GLN A 152 4.25 5.46 18.48
N GLY A 153 5.07 6.28 17.83
CA GLY A 153 6.36 6.70 18.37
C GLY A 153 6.23 7.54 19.65
N LEU A 154 7.37 7.93 20.21
CA LEU A 154 7.41 8.85 21.36
C LEU A 154 6.64 10.13 21.02
N ASN A 155 5.80 10.61 21.93
CA ASN A 155 4.92 11.76 21.70
C ASN A 155 4.02 11.63 20.45
N LYS A 156 3.60 10.41 20.11
CA LYS A 156 2.76 10.12 18.94
C LYS A 156 3.42 10.51 17.60
N SER A 157 4.75 10.45 17.55
CA SER A 157 5.52 10.62 16.32
C SER A 157 5.36 9.43 15.38
N PHE A 158 5.72 9.64 14.11
CA PHE A 158 5.96 8.55 13.17
C PHE A 158 7.36 7.96 13.36
N LEU A 159 7.56 6.77 12.77
CA LEU A 159 8.82 6.05 12.69
C LEU A 159 9.09 5.66 11.23
N GLY A 160 10.35 5.33 10.91
CA GLY A 160 10.74 4.79 9.62
C GLY A 160 10.35 5.68 8.43
N LEU A 161 9.82 5.06 7.38
CA LEU A 161 9.49 5.76 6.14
C LEU A 161 8.36 6.79 6.32
N ASN A 162 7.41 6.57 7.23
CA ASN A 162 6.36 7.55 7.52
C ASN A 162 6.94 8.90 8.00
N THR A 163 8.09 8.91 8.70
CA THR A 163 8.77 10.14 9.09
C THR A 163 9.24 10.93 7.87
N LEU A 164 9.80 10.25 6.87
CA LEU A 164 10.25 10.89 5.63
C LEU A 164 9.08 11.45 4.80
N ILE A 165 7.94 10.76 4.79
CA ILE A 165 6.71 11.28 4.16
C ILE A 165 6.23 12.54 4.87
N LEU A 166 6.30 12.57 6.21
CA LEU A 166 5.91 13.75 6.99
C LEU A 166 6.86 14.92 6.71
N GLU A 167 8.16 14.67 6.61
CA GLU A 167 9.16 15.67 6.24
C GLU A 167 8.87 16.27 4.84
N ASP A 168 8.55 15.44 3.84
CA ASP A 168 8.12 15.92 2.52
C ASP A 168 6.93 16.91 2.65
N ALA A 169 5.91 16.57 3.44
CA ALA A 169 4.74 17.42 3.64
C ALA A 169 5.06 18.74 4.38
N MET A 170 5.92 18.68 5.41
CA MET A 170 6.34 19.85 6.17
C MET A 170 7.22 20.79 5.34
N ASN A 171 8.13 20.25 4.54
CA ASN A 171 9.01 21.03 3.67
C ASN A 171 8.23 21.79 2.58
N LEU A 172 7.07 21.27 2.17
CA LEU A 172 6.15 21.95 1.25
C LEU A 172 5.19 22.91 1.97
N GLY A 173 5.24 23.00 3.30
CA GLY A 173 4.30 23.80 4.10
C GLY A 173 2.86 23.27 4.08
N LEU A 174 2.67 21.98 3.77
CA LEU A 174 1.35 21.35 3.67
C LEU A 174 0.88 20.75 4.99
N ILE A 175 1.81 20.44 5.90
CA ILE A 175 1.53 19.96 7.26
C ILE A 175 2.37 20.76 8.24
N GLU A 176 1.76 21.11 9.37
CA GLU A 176 2.43 21.59 10.56
C GLU A 176 2.30 20.54 11.68
N VAL A 177 3.39 20.30 12.41
CA VAL A 177 3.39 19.42 13.59
C VAL A 177 3.39 20.30 14.84
N VAL A 178 2.30 20.22 15.60
CA VAL A 178 2.12 20.97 16.83
C VAL A 178 2.00 20.00 17.99
N ASN A 179 2.69 20.28 19.10
CA ASN A 179 2.51 19.56 20.34
C ASN A 179 1.23 20.04 21.02
N ASP A 180 0.20 19.19 21.02
CA ASP A 180 -1.09 19.47 21.64
C ASP A 180 -1.75 18.17 22.16
N LEU A 181 -2.90 18.31 22.83
CA LEU A 181 -3.71 17.21 23.31
C LEU A 181 -4.26 16.38 22.14
N ASN A 182 -3.84 15.12 22.08
CA ASN A 182 -4.30 14.16 21.08
C ASN A 182 -5.47 13.33 21.63
N PHE A 183 -6.69 13.82 21.49
CA PHE A 183 -7.90 13.06 21.82
C PHE A 183 -8.27 12.12 20.66
N ARG A 184 -8.27 10.80 20.89
CA ARG A 184 -8.82 9.82 19.95
C ARG A 184 -10.13 9.22 20.48
N SER A 185 -11.15 9.19 19.62
CA SER A 185 -12.40 8.47 19.85
C SER A 185 -12.35 7.00 19.40
N LEU A 186 -11.34 6.63 18.61
CA LEU A 186 -11.12 5.27 18.12
C LEU A 186 -10.34 4.46 19.16
N LYS A 187 -10.98 3.41 19.69
CA LYS A 187 -10.31 2.40 20.53
C LYS A 187 -9.53 1.42 19.63
N PRO A 188 -8.34 0.96 20.08
CA PRO A 188 -7.60 -0.11 19.39
C PRO A 188 -8.40 -1.41 19.32
#